data_AF-A0A2V8SKN0-F1
#
_entry.id   AF-A0A2V8SKN0-F1
#
_cell.length_a   1.000
_cell.length_b   1.000
_cell.length_c   1.000
_cell.angle_alpha   90.00
_cell.angle_beta   90.00
_cell.angle_gamma   90.00
#
_symmetry.space_group_name_H-M   'P 1'
#
loop_
_entity.id
_entity.type
_entity.pdbx_description
1 polymer ?
#
loop_
_entity_poly.entity_id
_entity_poly.type
_entity_poly.pdbx_seq_one_letter_code
_entity_poly.pdbx_strand_id
1 'polypeptide(L)'
;LGSPLLTSAPPAPQTFVAGQGSEWSQGPVLNHTCATGSELMTLYQRVYGQGALLGDSIVESGGVQSLNTPEITGQVVLEDSVMTSDGSTLASGVPLLDANELITGALSEGVMVGDGVLVGDGVMVGDGVMVGDTTLQAESAMFGGDRTACMR
;
A
#
# COMPACT_ATOMS: atom_id res chain seq x y z
N LEU A 1 13.21 0.75 -28.41
CA LEU A 1 13.27 0.54 -26.95
C LEU A 1 14.62 1.04 -26.47
N GLY A 2 14.67 1.86 -25.43
CA GLY A 2 15.94 2.38 -24.88
C GLY A 2 16.55 3.55 -25.66
N SER A 3 15.82 4.15 -26.60
CA SER A 3 16.26 5.36 -27.32
C SER A 3 16.06 6.59 -26.44
N PRO A 4 16.98 7.58 -26.40
CA PRO A 4 16.76 8.78 -25.57
C PRO A 4 15.48 9.53 -25.97
N LEU A 5 14.62 9.82 -24.99
CA LEU A 5 13.44 10.68 -25.18
C LEU A 5 13.81 12.16 -25.10
N LEU A 6 14.87 12.48 -24.35
CA LEU A 6 15.27 13.84 -24.04
C LEU A 6 16.48 14.23 -24.90
N THR A 7 16.46 15.47 -25.39
CA THR A 7 17.60 16.09 -26.07
C THR A 7 18.52 16.85 -25.11
N SER A 8 18.15 16.91 -23.82
CA SER A 8 18.86 17.62 -22.75
C SER A 8 18.72 16.87 -21.42
N ALA A 9 19.32 17.41 -20.35
CA ALA A 9 19.12 16.89 -19.01
C ALA A 9 17.63 16.83 -18.63
N PRO A 10 17.21 15.81 -17.84
CA PRO A 10 15.84 15.71 -17.35
C PRO A 10 15.49 16.91 -16.46
N PRO A 11 14.22 17.35 -16.48
CA PRO A 11 13.76 18.41 -15.60
C PRO A 11 13.86 17.97 -14.14
N ALA A 12 14.05 18.93 -13.24
CA ALA A 12 13.96 18.66 -11.81
C ALA A 12 12.55 18.14 -11.49
N PRO A 13 12.42 17.07 -10.67
CA PRO A 13 11.14 16.40 -10.43
C PRO A 13 10.25 17.16 -9.44
N GLN A 14 10.05 18.47 -9.64
CA GLN A 14 9.27 19.32 -8.75
C GLN A 14 8.53 20.41 -9.54
N THR A 15 7.38 20.83 -9.02
CA THR A 15 6.65 22.02 -9.48
C THR A 15 6.44 23.00 -8.35
N PHE A 16 6.55 24.29 -8.66
CA PHE A 16 6.22 25.36 -7.73
C PHE A 16 4.83 25.91 -8.04
N VAL A 17 3.92 25.82 -7.07
CA VAL A 17 2.61 26.49 -7.11
C VAL A 17 2.59 27.50 -5.98
N ALA A 18 2.40 28.79 -6.32
CA ALA A 18 2.38 29.89 -5.35
C ALA A 18 3.58 29.97 -4.39
N GLY A 19 4.78 29.57 -4.86
CA GLY A 19 6.02 29.60 -4.07
C GLY A 19 6.22 28.38 -3.16
N GLN A 20 5.29 27.42 -3.14
CA GLN A 20 5.48 26.12 -2.50
C GLN A 20 5.91 25.09 -3.54
N GLY A 21 7.04 24.44 -3.30
CA GLY A 21 7.55 23.34 -4.13
C GLY A 21 6.90 22.02 -3.73
N SER A 22 6.44 21.26 -4.71
CA SER A 22 5.96 19.89 -4.53
C SER A 22 6.73 18.98 -5.47
N GLU A 23 7.31 17.92 -4.91
CA GLU A 23 7.95 16.88 -5.70
C GLU A 23 6.88 16.04 -6.41
N TRP A 24 7.23 15.56 -7.60
CA TRP A 24 6.36 14.66 -8.34
C TRP A 24 6.56 13.23 -7.87
N SER A 25 5.56 12.40 -8.13
CA SER A 25 5.58 10.97 -7.84
C SER A 25 6.72 10.23 -8.53
N GLN A 26 7.30 10.75 -9.62
CA GLN A 26 8.42 10.15 -10.37
C GLN A 26 8.15 8.71 -10.89
N GLY A 27 6.89 8.30 -10.94
CA GLY A 27 6.47 6.99 -11.41
C GLY A 27 4.96 6.96 -11.72
N PRO A 28 4.52 6.13 -12.68
CA PRO A 28 3.11 5.86 -12.94
C PRO A 28 2.59 4.70 -12.08
N VAL A 29 1.29 4.77 -11.77
CA VAL A 29 0.52 3.63 -11.28
C VAL A 29 0.02 2.85 -12.50
N LEU A 30 0.36 1.57 -12.54
CA LEU A 30 -0.11 0.62 -13.54
C LEU A 30 -1.32 -0.14 -12.97
N ASN A 31 -1.79 -1.19 -13.65
CA ASN A 31 -3.04 -1.86 -13.31
C ASN A 31 -3.13 -2.25 -11.81
N HIS A 32 -2.21 -3.07 -11.34
CA HIS A 32 -2.22 -3.61 -9.96
C HIS A 32 -0.93 -3.29 -9.18
N THR A 33 -0.06 -2.45 -9.73
CA THR A 33 1.26 -2.13 -9.14
C THR A 33 1.73 -0.76 -9.64
N CYS A 34 2.77 -0.21 -9.04
CA CYS A 34 3.44 0.99 -9.52
C CYS A 34 4.83 0.67 -10.08
N ALA A 35 5.24 1.47 -11.06
CA ALA A 35 6.55 1.38 -11.67
C ALA A 35 7.36 2.63 -11.33
N THR A 36 8.62 2.45 -10.92
CA THR A 36 9.55 3.53 -10.64
C THR A 36 10.84 3.33 -11.44
N GLY A 37 11.58 4.43 -11.67
CA GLY A 37 12.86 4.39 -12.39
C GLY A 37 13.09 5.59 -13.29
N SER A 38 14.34 6.06 -13.36
CA SER A 38 14.73 7.21 -14.19
C SER A 38 14.59 6.95 -15.70
N GLU A 39 14.63 5.69 -16.12
CA GLU A 39 14.45 5.28 -17.52
C GLU A 39 13.03 5.58 -18.04
N LEU A 40 12.02 5.68 -17.17
CA LEU A 40 10.65 6.03 -17.56
C LEU A 40 10.55 7.41 -18.22
N MET A 41 11.41 8.36 -17.83
CA MET A 41 11.40 9.71 -18.41
C MET A 41 12.56 9.97 -19.37
N THR A 42 13.62 9.15 -19.32
CA THR A 42 14.83 9.36 -20.11
C THR A 42 14.87 8.50 -21.37
N LEU A 43 14.22 7.32 -21.38
CA LEU A 43 14.28 6.35 -22.46
C LEU A 43 12.91 6.02 -23.04
N TYR A 44 12.88 5.74 -24.34
CA TYR A 44 11.67 5.35 -25.04
C TYR A 44 11.31 3.91 -24.70
N GLN A 45 10.15 3.75 -24.06
CA GLN A 45 9.49 2.48 -23.84
C GLN A 45 8.56 2.14 -25.01
N ARG A 46 8.51 0.88 -25.43
CA ARG A 46 7.62 0.46 -26.53
C ARG A 46 6.15 0.58 -26.15
N VAL A 47 5.86 0.54 -24.85
CA VAL A 47 4.52 0.83 -24.30
C VAL A 47 4.05 2.28 -24.55
N TYR A 48 4.93 3.21 -24.95
CA TYR A 48 4.52 4.55 -25.39
C TYR A 48 4.04 4.58 -26.85
N GLY A 49 4.09 3.44 -27.55
CA GLY A 49 3.59 3.30 -28.91
C GLY A 49 2.07 3.44 -29.01
N GLN A 50 1.60 3.88 -30.19
CA GLN A 50 0.17 3.97 -30.45
C GLN A 50 -0.49 2.58 -30.40
N GLY A 51 -1.54 2.46 -29.59
CA GLY A 51 -2.28 1.21 -29.41
C GLY A 51 -1.76 0.27 -28.32
N ALA A 52 -0.68 0.64 -27.61
CA ALA A 52 -0.22 -0.06 -26.42
C ALA A 52 -0.88 0.54 -25.16
N LEU A 53 -1.30 -0.31 -24.23
CA LEU A 53 -1.73 0.10 -22.90
C LEU A 53 -0.56 -0.05 -21.93
N LEU A 54 -0.45 0.86 -20.95
CA LEU A 54 0.59 0.80 -19.92
C LEU A 54 0.58 -0.55 -19.17
N GLY A 55 -0.60 -1.16 -19.02
CA GLY A 55 -0.77 -2.49 -18.43
C GLY A 55 -0.21 -3.66 -19.26
N ASP A 56 -0.04 -3.51 -20.58
CA ASP A 56 0.50 -4.57 -21.45
C ASP A 56 1.97 -4.89 -21.17
N SER A 57 2.64 -3.99 -20.44
CA SER A 57 4.01 -4.16 -19.98
C SER A 57 4.13 -4.99 -18.69
N ILE A 58 3.02 -5.39 -18.09
CA ILE A 58 2.97 -6.26 -16.91
C ILE A 58 2.59 -7.67 -17.34
N VAL A 59 3.41 -8.64 -16.96
CA VAL A 59 3.10 -10.06 -17.07
C VAL A 59 2.71 -10.58 -15.69
N GLU A 60 1.45 -10.99 -15.55
CA GLU A 60 0.93 -11.68 -14.37
C GLU A 60 0.91 -13.18 -14.66
N SER A 61 1.73 -13.97 -13.97
CA SER A 61 1.75 -15.43 -14.13
C SER A 61 2.04 -16.13 -12.82
N GLY A 62 1.18 -17.07 -12.43
CA GLY A 62 1.39 -17.92 -11.25
C GLY A 62 1.45 -17.15 -9.92
N GLY A 63 0.78 -16.01 -9.83
CA GLY A 63 0.78 -15.16 -8.62
C GLY A 63 1.95 -14.17 -8.53
N VAL A 64 2.80 -14.08 -9.56
CA VAL A 64 3.90 -13.12 -9.63
C VAL A 64 3.62 -12.09 -10.73
N GLN A 65 3.88 -10.82 -10.43
CA GLN A 65 3.89 -9.73 -11.41
C GLN A 65 5.33 -9.43 -11.83
N SER A 66 5.57 -9.29 -13.12
CA SER A 66 6.89 -9.01 -13.67
C SER A 66 6.80 -8.07 -14.87
N LEU A 67 7.88 -7.34 -15.14
CA LEU A 67 7.95 -6.48 -16.32
C LEU A 67 8.26 -7.28 -17.57
N ASN A 68 7.51 -6.98 -18.62
CA ASN A 68 7.79 -7.45 -19.96
C ASN A 68 8.98 -6.66 -20.54
N THR A 69 10.18 -7.23 -20.41
CA THR A 69 11.45 -6.61 -20.86
C THR A 69 11.54 -6.25 -22.36
N PRO A 70 10.74 -6.82 -23.29
CA PRO A 70 10.58 -6.32 -24.65
C PRO A 70 9.75 -5.04 -24.77
N GLU A 71 8.93 -4.68 -23.79
CA GLU A 71 8.04 -3.50 -23.82
C GLU A 71 8.53 -2.33 -22.96
N ILE A 72 9.20 -2.65 -21.83
CA ILE A 72 9.81 -1.70 -20.89
C ILE A 72 11.31 -2.02 -20.71
N THR A 73 12.14 -0.99 -20.55
CA THR A 73 13.56 -1.15 -20.25
C THR A 73 13.82 -1.75 -18.87
N GLY A 74 14.97 -2.40 -18.72
CA GLY A 74 15.26 -3.26 -17.56
C GLY A 74 15.55 -2.55 -16.24
N GLN A 75 15.76 -1.23 -16.18
CA GLN A 75 15.95 -0.52 -14.91
C GLN A 75 14.65 0.04 -14.33
N VAL A 76 13.51 -0.16 -15.01
CA VAL A 76 12.21 0.05 -14.39
C VAL A 76 11.94 -1.12 -13.45
N VAL A 77 11.44 -0.83 -12.26
CA VAL A 77 11.17 -1.85 -11.24
C VAL A 77 9.69 -1.76 -10.84
N LEU A 78 9.08 -2.92 -10.61
CA LEU A 78 7.77 -3.01 -9.96
C LEU A 78 7.96 -3.07 -8.46
N GLU A 79 7.13 -2.32 -7.76
CA GLU A 79 7.07 -2.34 -6.31
C GLU A 79 6.35 -3.61 -5.83
N ASP A 80 6.97 -4.31 -4.87
CA ASP A 80 6.44 -5.54 -4.23
C ASP A 80 5.92 -5.27 -2.79
N SER A 81 6.17 -4.06 -2.27
CA SER A 81 5.87 -3.66 -0.91
C SER A 81 4.82 -2.55 -0.88
N VAL A 82 3.86 -2.65 0.05
CA VAL A 82 3.00 -1.51 0.39
C VAL A 82 3.80 -0.57 1.27
N MET A 83 3.99 0.68 0.83
CA MET A 83 4.80 1.68 1.54
C MET A 83 3.93 2.71 2.26
N THR A 84 4.35 3.14 3.45
CA THR A 84 3.86 4.39 4.05
C THR A 84 4.62 5.54 3.43
N SER A 85 3.90 6.51 2.85
CA SER A 85 4.51 7.61 2.10
C SER A 85 5.25 8.59 3.03
N ASP A 86 6.45 9.01 2.62
CA ASP A 86 7.19 10.12 3.24
C ASP A 86 6.91 11.49 2.59
N GLY A 87 6.05 11.53 1.57
CA GLY A 87 5.68 12.74 0.84
C GLY A 87 6.59 13.15 -0.31
N SER A 88 7.63 12.37 -0.65
CA SER A 88 8.58 12.70 -1.73
C SER A 88 8.20 12.09 -3.09
N THR A 89 8.31 10.77 -3.24
CA THR A 89 8.07 10.06 -4.50
C THR A 89 7.13 8.87 -4.32
N LEU A 90 6.66 8.31 -5.44
CA LEU A 90 5.86 7.11 -5.45
C LEU A 90 6.67 5.98 -4.83
N ALA A 91 6.10 5.40 -3.76
CA ALA A 91 6.70 4.31 -3.01
C ALA A 91 8.02 4.64 -2.28
N SER A 92 8.32 5.92 -2.08
CA SER A 92 9.28 6.32 -1.05
C SER A 92 8.62 6.34 0.33
N GLY A 93 9.43 6.01 1.33
CA GLY A 93 9.06 5.92 2.73
C GLY A 93 9.44 4.57 3.32
N VAL A 94 8.70 4.14 4.34
CA VAL A 94 8.97 2.86 5.02
C VAL A 94 7.89 1.84 4.67
N PRO A 95 8.21 0.55 4.49
CA PRO A 95 7.20 -0.48 4.29
C PRO A 95 6.16 -0.44 5.39
N LEU A 96 4.88 -0.55 5.01
CA LEU A 96 3.76 -0.58 5.95
C LEU A 96 3.87 -1.77 6.91
N LEU A 97 4.47 -2.86 6.45
CA LEU A 97 4.93 -3.98 7.27
C LEU A 97 6.28 -4.43 6.73
N ASP A 98 7.33 -4.33 7.53
CA ASP A 98 8.63 -4.87 7.15
C ASP A 98 8.56 -6.40 7.16
N ALA A 99 8.92 -7.04 6.04
CA ALA A 99 8.98 -8.51 5.95
C ALA A 99 9.91 -9.11 7.02
N ASN A 100 10.94 -8.36 7.43
CA ASN A 100 11.80 -8.75 8.53
C ASN A 100 11.07 -8.72 9.89
N GLU A 101 10.17 -7.77 10.14
CA GLU A 101 9.35 -7.77 11.36
C GLU A 101 8.34 -8.92 11.36
N LEU A 102 7.82 -9.30 10.19
CA LEU A 102 6.96 -10.48 10.01
C LEU A 102 7.73 -11.80 10.24
N ILE A 103 8.99 -11.90 9.76
CA ILE A 103 9.80 -13.12 9.84
C ILE A 103 10.51 -13.26 11.20
N THR A 104 10.92 -12.15 11.83
CA THR A 104 11.64 -12.16 13.12
C THR A 104 10.73 -12.08 14.34
N GLY A 105 9.40 -12.08 14.15
CA GLY A 105 8.42 -12.18 15.23
C GLY A 105 8.22 -10.89 16.03
N ALA A 106 8.54 -9.72 15.46
CA ALA A 106 8.28 -8.43 16.09
C ALA A 106 6.77 -8.09 16.12
N LEU A 107 5.98 -8.71 15.25
CA LEU A 107 4.56 -8.93 15.52
C LEU A 107 4.48 -10.01 16.61
N SER A 108 4.47 -9.58 17.87
CA SER A 108 4.25 -10.47 19.02
C SER A 108 3.12 -11.45 18.72
N GLU A 109 3.31 -12.73 19.04
CA GLU A 109 2.29 -13.79 18.91
C GLU A 109 0.91 -13.26 19.36
N GLY A 110 0.02 -12.96 18.41
CA GLY A 110 -1.32 -12.46 18.70
C GLY A 110 -1.79 -11.23 17.92
N VAL A 111 -0.92 -10.53 17.16
CA VAL A 111 -1.38 -9.45 16.27
C VAL A 111 -1.85 -10.02 14.94
N MET A 112 -3.15 -10.27 14.82
CA MET A 112 -3.80 -10.61 13.55
C MET A 112 -4.12 -9.33 12.77
N VAL A 113 -3.44 -9.12 11.63
CA VAL A 113 -3.82 -8.10 10.64
C VAL A 113 -4.47 -8.81 9.46
N GLY A 114 -5.80 -8.79 9.42
CA GLY A 114 -6.59 -9.39 8.34
C GLY A 114 -7.96 -8.75 8.26
N ASP A 115 -8.47 -8.59 7.03
CA ASP A 115 -9.80 -8.07 6.77
C ASP A 115 -10.81 -9.22 6.91
N GLY A 116 -11.27 -9.46 8.13
CA GLY A 116 -12.17 -10.59 8.40
C GLY A 116 -12.46 -10.73 9.88
N VAL A 117 -13.75 -10.82 10.20
CA VAL A 117 -14.29 -10.99 11.56
C VAL A 117 -13.52 -12.08 12.31
N LEU A 118 -12.85 -11.67 13.39
CA LEU A 118 -12.21 -12.57 14.32
C LEU A 118 -13.29 -13.31 15.13
N VAL A 119 -13.51 -14.58 14.79
CA VAL A 119 -14.30 -15.50 15.60
C VAL A 119 -13.33 -16.51 16.21
N GLY A 120 -12.85 -16.20 17.40
CA GLY A 120 -12.10 -17.12 18.25
C GLY A 120 -12.39 -16.81 19.71
N ASP A 121 -12.49 -17.85 20.53
CA ASP A 121 -12.80 -17.76 21.97
C ASP A 121 -11.59 -17.26 22.79
N GLY A 122 -10.98 -16.17 22.34
CA GLY A 122 -9.77 -15.59 22.92
C GLY A 122 -9.89 -14.07 23.03
N VAL A 123 -9.74 -13.58 24.26
CA VAL A 123 -9.73 -12.15 24.59
C VAL A 123 -8.59 -11.45 23.83
N MET A 124 -8.92 -10.49 22.96
CA MET A 124 -7.93 -9.53 22.44
C MET A 124 -7.59 -8.53 23.55
N VAL A 125 -6.35 -8.57 24.04
CA VAL A 125 -5.79 -7.53 24.92
C VAL A 125 -4.80 -6.71 24.09
N GLY A 126 -5.31 -5.77 23.31
CA GLY A 126 -4.55 -4.59 22.86
C GLY A 126 -4.90 -3.42 23.78
N ASP A 127 -4.04 -2.40 23.87
CA ASP A 127 -4.18 -1.23 24.76
C ASP A 127 -5.48 -0.41 24.63
N GLY A 128 -6.37 -0.78 23.72
CA GLY A 128 -7.79 -0.44 23.76
C GLY A 128 -8.62 -1.67 24.10
N VAL A 129 -8.96 -1.82 25.38
CA VAL A 129 -9.97 -2.79 25.83
C VAL A 129 -11.31 -2.43 25.18
N MET A 130 -11.64 -3.04 24.04
CA MET A 130 -13.01 -3.11 23.55
C MET A 130 -13.76 -4.20 24.33
N VAL A 131 -14.07 -3.90 25.59
CA VAL A 131 -15.18 -4.57 26.25
C VAL A 131 -16.44 -4.01 25.59
N GLY A 132 -17.11 -4.86 24.81
CA GLY A 132 -18.40 -4.52 24.23
C GLY A 132 -19.33 -4.05 25.34
N ASP A 133 -19.74 -2.79 25.26
CA ASP A 133 -20.64 -2.13 26.21
C ASP A 133 -21.96 -2.93 26.41
N THR A 134 -22.26 -3.83 25.48
CA THR A 134 -23.41 -4.74 25.50
C THR A 134 -23.27 -5.93 26.45
N THR A 135 -22.06 -6.46 26.72
CA THR A 135 -21.91 -7.64 27.60
C THR A 135 -22.00 -7.27 29.08
N LEU A 136 -21.43 -6.13 29.49
CA LEU A 136 -21.57 -5.63 30.86
C LEU A 136 -23.01 -5.19 31.18
N GLN A 137 -23.73 -4.59 30.24
CA GLN A 137 -25.16 -4.31 30.42
C GLN A 137 -26.00 -5.58 30.52
N ALA A 138 -25.70 -6.61 29.72
CA ALA A 138 -26.40 -7.89 29.78
C ALA A 138 -26.14 -8.63 31.11
N GLU A 139 -24.89 -8.67 31.60
CA GLU A 139 -24.56 -9.25 32.91
C GLU A 139 -25.17 -8.46 34.08
N SER A 140 -25.16 -7.11 34.00
CA SER A 140 -25.88 -6.24 34.93
C SER A 140 -27.37 -6.54 34.97
N ALA A 141 -28.01 -6.79 33.82
CA ALA A 141 -29.42 -7.15 33.75
C ALA A 141 -29.71 -8.57 34.28
N MET A 142 -28.78 -9.52 34.15
CA MET A 142 -28.92 -10.90 34.66
C MET A 142 -28.83 -10.98 36.19
N PHE A 143 -27.99 -10.18 36.84
CA PHE A 143 -27.83 -10.21 38.31
C PHE A 143 -28.55 -9.07 39.05
N GLY A 144 -28.81 -7.93 38.40
CA GLY A 144 -29.33 -6.72 39.03
C GLY A 144 -30.71 -6.26 38.59
N GLY A 145 -31.29 -6.85 37.53
CA GLY A 145 -32.55 -6.41 36.94
C GLY A 145 -32.48 -5.01 36.31
N ASP A 146 -33.43 -4.72 35.41
CA ASP A 146 -33.55 -3.39 34.81
C ASP A 146 -34.09 -2.39 35.84
N ARG A 147 -33.47 -1.21 35.96
CA ARG A 147 -33.91 -0.11 36.83
C ARG A 147 -35.05 0.68 36.19
N THR A 148 -36.06 -0.02 35.68
CA THR A 148 -37.32 0.60 35.27
C THR A 148 -38.33 0.51 36.42
N ALA A 149 -39.17 1.54 36.55
CA ALA A 149 -40.12 1.70 37.67
C ALA A 149 -41.20 0.61 37.78
N CYS A 150 -41.17 -0.42 36.92
CA CYS A 150 -42.17 -1.48 36.81
C CYS A 150 -41.67 -2.87 37.20
N MET A 151 -40.39 -3.08 37.50
CA MET A 151 -39.90 -4.34 38.09
C MET A 151 -39.37 -4.09 39.50
N ARG A 152 -39.88 -4.89 40.45
CA ARG A 152 -39.63 -4.80 41.89
C ARG A 152 -38.87 -6.04 42.35
#